data_AF-A0A6A5G204-F1
#
_entry.id   AF-A0A6A5G204-F1
#
_cell.length_a   1.000
_cell.length_b   1.000
_cell.length_c   1.000
_cell.angle_alpha   90.00
_cell.angle_beta   90.00
_cell.angle_gamma   90.00
#
_symmetry.space_group_name_H-M   'P 1'
#
loop_
_entity.id
_entity.type
_entity.pdbx_description
1 polymer ?
#
loop_
_entity_poly.entity_id
_entity_poly.type
_entity_poly.pdbx_seq_one_letter_code
_entity_poly.pdbx_strand_id
1 'polypeptide(L)'
;MENQAKAFPILRLPIIVIQEVVSMMNPFEILHFSLMSRIAKLIGQMCWRNSRHIDYRFDVQIRKEPLVAFTTGKRRWVYMITTDSDKSDKNGNREDLENIELLHKYYKNPIEGLKTWFQIVQNTLNATLQCFTINTDDYPAQNKLLIDWIKTQTSTVEQCVFDGSNLADDDVMYCLATMTIKWGLYLHAKLSDQFTYNFPCEFAYFTVQFGEWITVEQLISIPAISISIVYSSFTPLELKGFFQVWRAKLVHQTLQYFEIVIKSRHHLEAIESLPHSEIHNEEPMHLENAFYKATLLGGIEIKRCDGATAVLGLCESRHSEFGLLCFCLCSD
;
A
#
# COMPACT_ATOMS: atom_id res chain seq x y z
N MET A 1 6.75 -51.64 17.44
CA MET A 1 7.68 -50.73 18.15
C MET A 1 7.97 -49.58 17.21
N GLU A 2 7.22 -48.49 17.34
CA GLU A 2 7.48 -47.28 16.57
C GLU A 2 8.79 -46.64 17.06
N ASN A 3 9.67 -46.35 16.12
CA ASN A 3 10.95 -45.71 16.37
C ASN A 3 10.68 -44.21 16.64
N GLN A 4 10.41 -43.84 17.90
CA GLN A 4 10.31 -42.43 18.28
C GLN A 4 11.69 -41.79 18.12
N ALA A 5 11.89 -41.11 16.99
CA ALA A 5 13.06 -40.26 16.79
C ALA A 5 13.16 -39.27 17.95
N LYS A 6 14.33 -39.25 18.60
CA LYS A 6 14.58 -38.40 19.78
C LYS A 6 14.45 -36.94 19.35
N ALA A 7 13.50 -36.21 19.95
CA ALA A 7 13.27 -34.80 19.64
C ALA A 7 14.54 -33.97 19.87
N PHE A 8 14.91 -33.15 18.87
CA PHE A 8 16.05 -32.25 18.96
C PHE A 8 15.69 -31.02 19.80
N PRO A 9 16.36 -30.76 20.93
CA PRO A 9 15.95 -29.73 21.87
C PRO A 9 16.48 -28.35 21.44
N ILE A 10 15.84 -27.73 20.44
CA ILE A 10 16.27 -26.45 19.84
C ILE A 10 16.53 -25.34 20.88
N LEU A 11 15.71 -25.29 21.94
CA LEU A 11 15.83 -24.28 23.02
C LEU A 11 17.05 -24.49 23.95
N ARG A 12 17.80 -25.58 23.79
CA ARG A 12 19.06 -25.83 24.53
C ARG A 12 20.29 -25.38 23.76
N LEU A 13 20.13 -24.90 22.53
CA LEU A 13 21.23 -24.36 21.74
C LEU A 13 21.66 -22.97 22.25
N PRO A 14 22.88 -22.52 21.91
CA PRO A 14 23.28 -21.14 22.14
C PRO A 14 22.30 -20.16 21.48
N ILE A 15 22.00 -19.05 22.16
CA ILE A 15 20.97 -18.09 21.72
C ILE A 15 21.19 -17.58 20.28
N ILE A 16 22.46 -17.41 19.87
CA ILE A 16 22.82 -16.98 18.52
C ILE A 16 22.35 -18.00 17.48
N VAL A 17 22.53 -19.30 17.74
CA VAL A 17 22.10 -20.35 16.81
C VAL A 17 20.57 -20.38 16.73
N ILE A 18 19.88 -20.19 17.86
CA ILE A 18 18.41 -20.13 17.87
C ILE A 18 17.92 -18.91 17.08
N GLN A 19 18.55 -17.75 17.25
CA GLN A 19 18.22 -16.53 16.51
C GLN A 19 18.36 -16.73 15.01
N GLU A 20 19.44 -17.36 14.55
CA GLU A 20 19.64 -17.67 13.12
C GLU A 20 18.53 -18.58 12.60
N VAL A 21 18.22 -19.67 13.31
CA VAL A 21 17.17 -20.61 12.90
C VAL A 21 15.80 -19.93 12.87
N VAL A 22 15.43 -19.17 13.90
CA VAL A 22 14.12 -18.47 13.96
C VAL A 22 14.05 -17.34 12.93
N SER A 23 15.17 -16.71 12.58
CA SER A 23 15.21 -15.65 11.56
C SER A 23 15.03 -16.17 10.13
N MET A 24 15.25 -17.47 9.90
CA MET A 24 14.99 -18.15 8.62
C MET A 24 13.55 -18.66 8.48
N MET A 25 12.78 -18.66 9.58
CA MET A 25 11.38 -19.10 9.58
C MET A 25 10.48 -18.05 8.93
N ASN A 26 9.38 -18.51 8.33
CA ASN A 26 8.34 -17.61 7.85
C ASN A 26 7.52 -17.03 9.04
N PRO A 27 6.69 -15.99 8.83
CA PRO A 27 6.05 -15.31 9.95
C PRO A 27 5.00 -16.16 10.67
N PHE A 28 4.38 -17.14 10.01
CA PHE A 28 3.50 -18.11 10.69
C PHE A 28 4.29 -19.04 11.60
N GLU A 29 5.43 -19.55 11.13
CA GLU A 29 6.32 -20.40 11.93
C GLU A 29 6.88 -19.64 13.13
N ILE A 30 7.31 -18.38 12.95
CA ILE A 30 7.78 -17.52 14.05
C ILE A 30 6.64 -17.31 15.07
N LEU A 31 5.42 -17.02 14.61
CA LEU A 31 4.27 -16.82 15.49
C LEU A 31 3.94 -18.11 16.27
N HIS A 32 3.82 -19.25 15.59
CA HIS A 32 3.52 -20.53 16.21
C HIS A 32 4.63 -20.97 17.18
N PHE A 33 5.90 -20.84 16.80
CA PHE A 33 7.04 -21.08 17.68
C PHE A 33 6.93 -20.23 18.95
N SER A 34 6.66 -18.93 18.79
CA SER A 34 6.53 -17.99 19.90
C SER A 34 5.37 -18.32 20.85
N LEU A 35 4.31 -18.95 20.35
CA LEU A 35 3.18 -19.41 21.17
C LEU A 35 3.51 -20.66 21.99
N MET A 36 4.57 -21.41 21.67
CA MET A 36 4.85 -22.70 22.32
C MET A 36 5.31 -22.58 23.78
N SER A 37 6.00 -21.49 24.15
CA SER A 37 6.47 -21.27 25.51
C SER A 37 6.85 -19.82 25.78
N ARG A 38 6.98 -19.45 27.07
CA ARG A 38 7.48 -18.12 27.46
C ARG A 38 8.87 -17.81 26.90
N ILE A 39 9.76 -18.80 26.84
CA ILE A 39 11.12 -18.61 26.31
C ILE A 39 11.06 -18.41 24.80
N ALA A 40 10.28 -19.23 24.09
CA ALA A 40 10.10 -19.10 22.64
C ALA A 40 9.48 -17.74 22.27
N LYS A 41 8.50 -17.27 23.06
CA LYS A 41 7.93 -15.92 22.93
C LYS A 41 8.99 -14.83 22.98
N LEU A 42 9.87 -14.85 23.99
CA LEU A 42 10.93 -13.85 24.12
C LEU A 42 11.91 -13.89 22.94
N ILE A 43 12.24 -15.09 22.46
CA ILE A 43 13.09 -15.27 21.29
C ILE A 43 12.43 -14.72 20.04
N GLY A 44 11.16 -15.06 19.80
CA GLY A 44 10.40 -14.57 18.65
C GLY A 44 10.26 -13.05 18.64
N GLN A 45 9.94 -12.44 19.78
CA GLN A 45 9.89 -10.97 19.93
C GLN A 45 11.23 -10.32 19.60
N MET A 46 12.33 -10.90 20.08
CA MET A 46 13.67 -10.40 19.81
C MET A 46 14.03 -10.53 18.33
N CYS A 47 13.74 -11.66 17.69
CA CYS A 47 14.00 -11.86 16.27
C CYS A 47 13.14 -10.91 15.43
N TRP A 48 11.84 -10.81 15.73
CA TRP A 48 10.89 -9.92 15.05
C TRP A 48 11.36 -8.47 15.03
N ARG A 49 11.97 -7.99 16.11
CA ARG A 49 12.39 -6.58 16.25
C ARG A 49 13.79 -6.29 15.72
N ASN A 50 14.72 -7.24 15.86
CA ASN A 50 16.15 -6.96 15.73
C ASN A 50 16.83 -7.75 14.60
N SER A 51 16.17 -8.76 14.03
CA SER A 51 16.76 -9.55 12.96
C SER A 51 16.79 -8.75 11.66
N ARG A 52 17.94 -8.75 10.99
CA ARG A 52 18.09 -8.15 9.66
C ARG A 52 17.44 -9.00 8.56
N HIS A 53 17.08 -10.24 8.87
CA HIS A 53 16.46 -11.18 7.95
C HIS A 53 14.93 -11.17 8.03
N ILE A 54 14.36 -10.42 8.98
CA ILE A 54 12.92 -10.25 9.14
C ILE A 54 12.55 -8.84 8.70
N ASP A 55 11.84 -8.74 7.59
CA ASP A 55 11.33 -7.49 7.01
C ASP A 55 9.80 -7.52 6.82
N TYR A 56 9.12 -8.40 7.56
CA TYR A 56 7.69 -8.57 7.47
C TYR A 56 6.94 -7.36 8.03
N ARG A 57 6.05 -6.82 7.20
CA ARG A 57 5.07 -5.82 7.60
C ARG A 57 3.84 -6.47 8.23
N PHE A 58 3.35 -5.96 9.36
CA PHE A 58 2.10 -6.43 9.97
C PHE A 58 0.90 -5.57 9.49
N ASP A 59 -0.06 -6.24 8.84
CA ASP A 59 -1.18 -5.63 8.15
C ASP A 59 -2.54 -6.15 8.66
N VAL A 60 -3.56 -5.29 8.61
CA VAL A 60 -4.96 -5.64 8.87
C VAL A 60 -5.84 -5.21 7.70
N GLN A 61 -6.82 -6.03 7.32
CA GLN A 61 -7.89 -5.58 6.44
C GLN A 61 -9.25 -5.84 7.07
N ILE A 62 -10.04 -4.77 7.18
CA ILE A 62 -11.41 -4.79 7.66
C ILE A 62 -12.33 -4.73 6.45
N ARG A 63 -12.89 -5.90 6.12
CA ARG A 63 -13.78 -6.15 4.99
C ARG A 63 -14.65 -7.35 5.34
N LYS A 64 -15.59 -7.75 4.47
CA LYS A 64 -16.54 -8.85 4.71
C LYS A 64 -15.88 -10.12 5.24
N GLU A 65 -14.74 -10.51 4.66
CA GLU A 65 -13.84 -11.52 5.21
C GLU A 65 -12.56 -10.81 5.69
N PRO A 66 -12.54 -10.36 6.96
CA PRO A 66 -11.44 -9.58 7.49
C PRO A 66 -10.22 -10.48 7.71
N LEU A 67 -9.04 -9.87 7.75
CA LEU A 67 -7.80 -10.63 7.85
C LEU A 67 -6.69 -9.89 8.57
N VAL A 68 -5.78 -10.69 9.12
CA VAL A 68 -4.45 -10.28 9.58
C VAL A 68 -3.45 -10.84 8.58
N ALA A 69 -2.45 -10.05 8.19
CA ALA A 69 -1.41 -10.51 7.30
C ALA A 69 -0.01 -10.07 7.71
N PHE A 70 0.97 -10.84 7.24
CA PHE A 70 2.37 -10.50 7.21
C PHE A 70 2.81 -10.36 5.75
N THR A 71 3.44 -9.25 5.39
CA THR A 71 3.77 -8.93 3.99
C THR A 71 5.26 -8.62 3.85
N THR A 72 5.96 -9.24 2.90
CA THR A 72 7.30 -8.80 2.46
C THR A 72 7.41 -8.91 0.95
N GLY A 73 7.78 -7.81 0.29
CA GLY A 73 7.80 -7.71 -1.17
C GLY A 73 6.47 -8.19 -1.78
N LYS A 74 6.53 -9.26 -2.59
CA LYS A 74 5.37 -9.88 -3.24
C LYS A 74 4.73 -11.02 -2.43
N ARG A 75 5.34 -11.45 -1.32
CA ARG A 75 4.88 -12.58 -0.51
C ARG A 75 3.99 -12.13 0.63
N ARG A 76 2.94 -12.91 0.90
CA ARG A 76 1.99 -12.60 1.97
C ARG A 76 1.54 -13.86 2.71
N TRP A 77 1.51 -13.79 4.04
CA TRP A 77 0.94 -14.82 4.91
C TRP A 77 -0.31 -14.26 5.56
N VAL A 78 -1.45 -14.91 5.36
CA VAL A 78 -2.78 -14.36 5.67
C VAL A 78 -3.55 -15.29 6.59
N TYR A 79 -3.94 -14.79 7.77
CA TYR A 79 -5.01 -15.36 8.56
C TYR A 79 -6.32 -14.68 8.19
N MET A 80 -7.14 -15.36 7.38
CA MET A 80 -8.44 -14.83 6.95
C MET A 80 -9.54 -15.37 7.86
N ILE A 81 -10.34 -14.47 8.40
CA ILE A 81 -11.46 -14.81 9.26
C ILE A 81 -12.66 -15.15 8.39
N THR A 82 -13.26 -16.31 8.65
CA THR A 82 -14.43 -16.78 7.91
C THR A 82 -15.55 -17.20 8.86
N THR A 83 -16.79 -17.07 8.41
CA THR A 83 -17.97 -17.61 9.11
C THR A 83 -18.34 -19.01 8.64
N ASP A 84 -17.57 -19.56 7.70
CA ASP A 84 -17.76 -20.91 7.18
C ASP A 84 -16.89 -21.89 7.98
N SER A 85 -17.51 -22.70 8.83
CA SER A 85 -16.79 -23.70 9.65
C SER A 85 -16.09 -24.74 8.81
N ASP A 86 -16.61 -25.04 7.62
CA ASP A 86 -16.06 -26.07 6.76
C ASP A 86 -14.75 -25.64 6.10
N LYS A 87 -14.45 -24.34 6.11
CA LYS A 87 -13.18 -23.77 5.63
C LYS A 87 -12.11 -23.67 6.72
N SER A 88 -12.47 -23.81 8.01
CA SER A 88 -11.53 -23.60 9.12
C SER A 88 -10.28 -24.46 9.00
N ASP A 89 -9.12 -23.85 9.25
CA ASP A 89 -7.80 -24.49 9.26
C ASP A 89 -7.40 -25.20 7.96
N LYS A 90 -8.14 -24.96 6.87
CA LYS A 90 -7.74 -25.38 5.53
C LYS A 90 -6.84 -24.32 4.91
N ASN A 91 -5.72 -24.77 4.36
CA ASN A 91 -4.94 -23.97 3.42
C ASN A 91 -5.84 -23.59 2.25
N GLY A 92 -6.05 -22.29 2.05
CA GLY A 92 -6.72 -21.80 0.87
C GLY A 92 -5.71 -21.60 -0.24
N ASN A 93 -5.74 -22.42 -1.28
CA ASN A 93 -5.13 -22.01 -2.54
C ASN A 93 -6.16 -21.11 -3.23
N ARG A 94 -5.93 -19.81 -3.21
CA ARG A 94 -6.55 -18.93 -4.20
C ARG A 94 -5.71 -19.06 -5.46
N GLU A 95 -6.17 -19.87 -6.41
CA GLU A 95 -5.49 -20.15 -7.70
C GLU A 95 -5.16 -18.86 -8.47
N ASP A 96 -5.80 -17.75 -8.12
CA ASP A 96 -5.66 -16.40 -8.64
C ASP A 96 -4.55 -15.55 -7.97
N LEU A 97 -3.92 -16.02 -6.89
CA LEU A 97 -2.98 -15.23 -6.09
C LEU A 97 -1.65 -15.98 -5.84
N GLU A 98 -0.78 -15.97 -6.84
CA GLU A 98 0.62 -16.37 -6.69
C GLU A 98 1.26 -15.61 -5.49
N ASN A 99 2.02 -16.32 -4.65
CA ASN A 99 2.76 -15.80 -3.49
C ASN A 99 1.94 -15.51 -2.20
N ILE A 100 0.71 -16.04 -2.07
CA ILE A 100 -0.06 -15.94 -0.82
C ILE A 100 -0.18 -17.30 -0.12
N GLU A 101 0.27 -17.36 1.13
CA GLU A 101 -0.03 -18.45 2.06
C GLU A 101 -1.25 -18.07 2.91
N LEU A 102 -2.36 -18.80 2.75
CA LEU A 102 -3.65 -18.45 3.35
C LEU A 102 -4.15 -19.53 4.31
N LEU A 103 -4.44 -19.13 5.55
CA LEU A 103 -5.08 -19.95 6.57
C LEU A 103 -6.42 -19.34 6.97
N HIS A 104 -7.48 -20.12 6.84
CA HIS A 104 -8.82 -19.72 7.30
C HIS A 104 -8.98 -19.98 8.79
N LYS A 105 -9.60 -19.03 9.49
CA LYS A 105 -9.92 -19.15 10.92
C LYS A 105 -11.40 -18.88 11.14
N TYR A 106 -12.12 -19.90 11.61
CA TYR A 106 -13.55 -19.79 11.84
C TYR A 106 -13.88 -18.94 13.08
N TYR A 107 -14.74 -17.94 12.90
CA TYR A 107 -15.38 -17.20 13.98
C TYR A 107 -16.84 -16.91 13.62
N LYS A 108 -17.74 -17.06 14.60
CA LYS A 108 -19.15 -16.65 14.45
C LYS A 108 -19.28 -15.15 14.15
N ASN A 109 -18.44 -14.34 14.78
CA ASN A 109 -18.32 -12.91 14.53
C ASN A 109 -16.95 -12.62 13.89
N PRO A 110 -16.90 -12.23 12.60
CA PRO A 110 -15.65 -11.97 11.90
C PRO A 110 -14.78 -10.89 12.54
N ILE A 111 -15.41 -9.83 13.05
CA ILE A 111 -14.70 -8.70 13.66
C ILE A 111 -14.09 -9.12 15.00
N GLU A 112 -14.78 -9.92 15.80
CA GLU A 112 -14.16 -10.50 17.02
C GLU A 112 -12.99 -11.42 16.68
N GLY A 113 -13.11 -12.22 15.62
CA GLY A 113 -12.01 -13.04 15.12
C GLY A 113 -10.81 -12.21 14.72
N LEU A 114 -11.03 -11.12 13.98
CA LEU A 114 -9.98 -10.18 13.59
C LEU A 114 -9.29 -9.58 14.82
N LYS A 115 -10.06 -9.06 15.77
CA LYS A 115 -9.54 -8.48 17.02
C LYS A 115 -8.72 -9.49 17.81
N THR A 116 -9.17 -10.75 17.86
CA THR A 116 -8.46 -11.84 18.53
C THR A 116 -7.11 -12.12 17.88
N TRP A 117 -7.06 -12.29 16.56
CA TRP A 117 -5.81 -12.57 15.85
C TRP A 117 -4.86 -11.37 15.87
N PHE A 118 -5.39 -10.15 15.78
CA PHE A 118 -4.61 -8.94 15.97
C PHE A 118 -3.89 -8.95 17.34
N GLN A 119 -4.63 -9.22 18.42
CA GLN A 119 -4.08 -9.30 19.77
C GLN A 119 -3.09 -10.47 19.92
N ILE A 120 -3.35 -11.62 19.29
CA ILE A 120 -2.39 -12.74 19.29
C ILE A 120 -1.06 -12.29 18.69
N VAL A 121 -1.08 -11.68 17.50
CA VAL A 121 0.14 -11.22 16.82
C VAL A 121 0.85 -10.15 17.63
N GLN A 122 0.13 -9.11 18.04
CA GLN A 122 0.69 -8.00 18.82
C GLN A 122 1.28 -8.48 20.15
N ASN A 123 0.55 -9.27 20.93
CA ASN A 123 1.03 -9.73 22.24
C ASN A 123 2.14 -10.77 22.13
N THR A 124 2.16 -11.57 21.07
CA THR A 124 3.13 -12.65 20.91
C THR A 124 4.45 -12.14 20.35
N LEU A 125 4.41 -11.34 19.29
CA LEU A 125 5.60 -10.87 18.57
C LEU A 125 6.01 -9.44 18.92
N ASN A 126 5.19 -8.72 19.70
CA ASN A 126 5.35 -7.28 19.91
C ASN A 126 5.38 -6.51 18.58
N ALA A 127 4.60 -7.00 17.60
CA ALA A 127 4.48 -6.42 16.28
C ALA A 127 3.60 -5.17 16.32
N THR A 128 4.03 -4.12 15.60
CA THR A 128 3.28 -2.88 15.44
C THR A 128 2.54 -2.90 14.12
N LEU A 129 1.27 -2.51 14.12
CA LEU A 129 0.48 -2.39 12.90
C LEU A 129 1.09 -1.30 12.01
N GLN A 130 1.41 -1.65 10.76
CA GLN A 130 2.04 -0.74 9.80
C GLN A 130 1.08 -0.33 8.69
N CYS A 131 0.19 -1.23 8.26
CA CYS A 131 -0.84 -0.92 7.26
C CYS A 131 -2.21 -1.41 7.72
N PHE A 132 -3.23 -0.59 7.53
CA PHE A 132 -4.60 -1.09 7.56
C PHE A 132 -5.39 -0.69 6.33
N THR A 133 -6.26 -1.61 5.93
CA THR A 133 -7.27 -1.40 4.89
C THR A 133 -8.65 -1.45 5.52
N ILE A 134 -9.53 -0.55 5.13
CA ILE A 134 -10.96 -0.62 5.44
C ILE A 134 -11.76 -0.57 4.14
N ASN A 135 -12.64 -1.55 3.95
CA ASN A 135 -13.69 -1.44 2.95
C ASN A 135 -14.89 -0.74 3.61
N THR A 136 -15.21 0.46 3.15
CA THR A 136 -16.22 1.31 3.78
C THR A 136 -17.65 0.82 3.55
N ASP A 137 -17.86 -0.06 2.57
CA ASP A 137 -19.19 -0.59 2.22
C ASP A 137 -19.56 -1.82 3.06
N ASP A 138 -18.58 -2.53 3.60
CA ASP A 138 -18.81 -3.80 4.30
C ASP A 138 -19.40 -3.60 5.71
N TYR A 139 -19.02 -2.52 6.40
CA TYR A 139 -19.50 -2.19 7.74
C TYR A 139 -19.82 -0.70 7.93
N PRO A 140 -20.68 -0.09 7.08
CA PRO A 140 -20.85 1.36 7.00
C PRO A 140 -21.26 2.01 8.33
N ALA A 141 -22.10 1.33 9.13
CA ALA A 141 -22.52 1.83 10.44
C ALA A 141 -21.43 1.71 11.54
N GLN A 142 -20.35 0.98 11.28
CA GLN A 142 -19.29 0.66 12.24
C GLN A 142 -17.91 1.17 11.83
N ASN A 143 -17.74 1.76 10.64
CA ASN A 143 -16.44 2.22 10.14
C ASN A 143 -15.70 3.09 11.18
N LYS A 144 -16.36 4.11 11.73
CA LYS A 144 -15.78 4.98 12.77
C LYS A 144 -15.43 4.22 14.06
N LEU A 145 -16.27 3.28 14.50
CA LEU A 145 -15.99 2.43 15.67
C LEU A 145 -14.78 1.51 15.45
N LEU A 146 -14.59 1.05 14.21
CA LEU A 146 -13.46 0.21 13.82
C LEU A 146 -12.16 1.04 13.71
N ILE A 147 -12.24 2.25 13.18
CA ILE A 147 -11.14 3.23 13.18
C ILE A 147 -10.74 3.58 14.62
N ASP A 148 -11.70 3.87 15.50
CA ASP A 148 -11.45 4.12 16.93
C ASP A 148 -10.78 2.92 17.59
N TRP A 149 -11.25 1.70 17.28
CA TRP A 149 -10.61 0.50 17.77
C TRP A 149 -9.15 0.41 17.30
N ILE A 150 -8.83 0.60 16.01
CA ILE A 150 -7.45 0.63 15.53
C ILE A 150 -6.63 1.69 16.27
N LYS A 151 -7.18 2.89 16.44
CA LYS A 151 -6.53 4.00 17.14
C LYS A 151 -6.16 3.64 18.58
N THR A 152 -6.97 2.83 19.28
CA THR A 152 -6.61 2.32 20.61
C THR A 152 -5.42 1.37 20.61
N GLN A 153 -5.10 0.76 19.46
CA GLN A 153 -3.97 -0.16 19.30
C GLN A 153 -2.70 0.55 18.82
N THR A 154 -2.84 1.55 17.94
CA THR A 154 -1.75 2.41 17.46
C THR A 154 -2.28 3.78 17.05
N SER A 155 -1.58 4.85 17.45
CA SER A 155 -1.91 6.22 17.02
C SER A 155 -1.31 6.59 15.66
N THR A 156 -0.46 5.73 15.12
CA THR A 156 0.32 6.01 13.90
C THR A 156 0.46 4.77 13.06
N VAL A 157 0.31 4.91 11.75
CA VAL A 157 0.53 3.86 10.77
C VAL A 157 1.41 4.38 9.62
N GLU A 158 2.09 3.47 8.94
CA GLU A 158 2.82 3.81 7.72
C GLU A 158 1.84 4.03 6.57
N GLN A 159 0.90 3.11 6.41
CA GLN A 159 -0.02 3.11 5.27
C GLN A 159 -1.48 2.97 5.69
N CYS A 160 -2.35 3.64 4.96
CA CYS A 160 -3.80 3.53 5.11
C CYS A 160 -4.46 3.38 3.74
N VAL A 161 -5.37 2.42 3.65
CA VAL A 161 -6.10 2.09 2.41
C VAL A 161 -7.60 2.16 2.67
N PHE A 162 -8.32 2.90 1.86
CA PHE A 162 -9.78 2.91 1.82
C PHE A 162 -10.25 2.27 0.54
N ASP A 163 -11.04 1.21 0.64
CA ASP A 163 -11.73 0.58 -0.48
C ASP A 163 -13.22 0.86 -0.35
N GLY A 164 -13.94 0.93 -1.47
CA GLY A 164 -15.39 1.11 -1.44
C GLY A 164 -15.95 1.63 -2.75
N SER A 165 -17.24 1.39 -2.95
CA SER A 165 -18.01 1.86 -4.09
C SER A 165 -19.01 2.96 -3.70
N ASN A 166 -19.39 3.05 -2.42
CA ASN A 166 -20.20 4.15 -1.90
C ASN A 166 -19.34 5.34 -1.47
N LEU A 167 -20.01 6.48 -1.25
CA LEU A 167 -19.37 7.70 -0.77
C LEU A 167 -18.80 7.48 0.65
N ALA A 168 -17.50 7.69 0.78
CA ALA A 168 -16.72 7.42 1.98
C ALA A 168 -16.19 8.70 2.67
N ASP A 169 -16.62 9.88 2.24
CA ASP A 169 -16.15 11.19 2.70
C ASP A 169 -16.02 11.27 4.22
N ASP A 170 -17.11 10.99 4.94
CA ASP A 170 -17.18 11.07 6.39
C ASP A 170 -16.20 10.12 7.10
N ASP A 171 -15.98 8.92 6.55
CA ASP A 171 -15.12 7.90 7.13
C ASP A 171 -13.64 8.22 6.87
N VAL A 172 -13.31 8.65 5.66
CA VAL A 172 -11.95 9.10 5.29
C VAL A 172 -11.58 10.33 6.11
N MET A 173 -12.43 11.36 6.15
CA MET A 173 -12.20 12.57 6.93
C MET A 173 -12.00 12.25 8.42
N TYR A 174 -12.83 11.36 8.97
CA TYR A 174 -12.73 10.95 10.36
C TYR A 174 -11.38 10.28 10.65
N CYS A 175 -10.94 9.35 9.79
CA CYS A 175 -9.65 8.69 9.95
C CYS A 175 -8.48 9.67 9.87
N LEU A 176 -8.46 10.51 8.83
CA LEU A 176 -7.37 11.47 8.62
C LEU A 176 -7.28 12.50 9.77
N ALA A 177 -8.42 12.84 10.41
CA ALA A 177 -8.45 13.71 11.58
C ALA A 177 -8.02 13.01 12.89
N THR A 178 -8.11 11.68 12.96
CA THR A 178 -7.94 10.92 14.22
C THR A 178 -6.63 10.16 14.31
N MET A 179 -5.96 9.88 13.19
CA MET A 179 -4.75 9.07 13.11
C MET A 179 -3.66 9.76 12.28
N THR A 180 -2.40 9.52 12.64
CA THR A 180 -1.25 9.96 11.83
C THR A 180 -0.84 8.90 10.83
N ILE A 181 -0.80 9.24 9.55
CA ILE A 181 -0.34 8.38 8.46
C ILE A 181 0.98 8.94 7.94
N LYS A 182 2.03 8.12 7.92
CA LYS A 182 3.41 8.60 7.70
C LYS A 182 3.98 8.38 6.31
N TRP A 183 3.46 7.43 5.54
CA TRP A 183 4.11 6.97 4.31
C TRP A 183 3.18 6.98 3.11
N GLY A 184 2.06 6.26 3.18
CA GLY A 184 1.20 6.04 2.02
C GLY A 184 -0.28 6.21 2.32
N LEU A 185 -0.98 6.95 1.46
CA LEU A 185 -2.44 7.05 1.48
C LEU A 185 -3.00 6.54 0.15
N TYR A 186 -3.89 5.55 0.24
CA TYR A 186 -4.51 4.89 -0.91
C TYR A 186 -6.03 5.03 -0.80
N LEU A 187 -6.61 5.87 -1.66
CA LEU A 187 -8.04 6.18 -1.72
C LEU A 187 -8.65 5.44 -2.92
N HIS A 188 -9.00 4.19 -2.73
CA HIS A 188 -9.74 3.37 -3.68
C HIS A 188 -11.26 3.44 -3.47
N ALA A 189 -11.71 4.04 -2.37
CA ALA A 189 -13.11 4.35 -2.11
C ALA A 189 -13.57 5.56 -2.93
N LYS A 190 -14.86 5.59 -3.26
CA LYS A 190 -15.48 6.74 -3.92
C LYS A 190 -15.65 7.90 -2.95
N LEU A 191 -15.26 9.10 -3.36
CA LEU A 191 -15.45 10.35 -2.63
C LEU A 191 -16.37 11.29 -3.41
N SER A 192 -17.00 12.23 -2.73
CA SER A 192 -17.83 13.24 -3.38
C SER A 192 -16.99 14.25 -4.16
N ASP A 193 -17.57 14.86 -5.19
CA ASP A 193 -16.90 15.91 -5.97
C ASP A 193 -16.59 17.16 -5.13
N GLN A 194 -17.17 17.28 -3.92
CA GLN A 194 -16.93 18.37 -2.98
C GLN A 194 -15.89 18.02 -1.91
N PHE A 195 -15.33 16.81 -1.95
CA PHE A 195 -14.33 16.36 -0.99
C PHE A 195 -13.12 17.28 -1.02
N THR A 196 -12.74 17.79 0.14
CA THR A 196 -11.58 18.67 0.31
C THR A 196 -10.85 18.29 1.59
N TYR A 197 -9.52 18.15 1.49
CA TYR A 197 -8.69 17.88 2.65
C TYR A 197 -7.31 18.50 2.50
N ASN A 198 -6.84 19.13 3.58
CA ASN A 198 -5.50 19.70 3.67
C ASN A 198 -4.58 18.67 4.33
N PHE A 199 -3.76 17.99 3.52
CA PHE A 199 -2.87 16.96 4.02
C PHE A 199 -1.71 17.59 4.82
N PRO A 200 -1.51 17.19 6.09
CA PRO A 200 -0.58 17.87 6.99
C PRO A 200 0.89 17.49 6.77
N CYS A 201 1.18 16.45 5.99
CA CYS A 201 2.52 15.92 5.77
C CYS A 201 2.68 15.36 4.36
N GLU A 202 3.92 15.36 3.87
CA GLU A 202 4.27 14.76 2.58
C GLU A 202 4.16 13.23 2.62
N PHE A 203 3.47 12.66 1.63
CA PHE A 203 3.40 11.21 1.45
C PHE A 203 4.46 10.72 0.47
N ALA A 204 5.04 9.54 0.76
CA ALA A 204 5.82 8.82 -0.24
C ALA A 204 4.91 8.36 -1.40
N TYR A 205 3.70 7.91 -1.08
CA TYR A 205 2.71 7.45 -2.05
C TYR A 205 1.33 8.04 -1.77
N PHE A 206 0.75 8.68 -2.77
CA PHE A 206 -0.63 9.14 -2.76
C PHE A 206 -1.34 8.57 -3.98
N THR A 207 -2.30 7.68 -3.76
CA THR A 207 -3.02 7.00 -4.85
C THR A 207 -4.51 7.24 -4.71
N VAL A 208 -5.16 7.60 -5.81
CA VAL A 208 -6.61 7.80 -5.86
C VAL A 208 -7.18 7.07 -7.07
N GLN A 209 -8.13 6.17 -6.81
CA GLN A 209 -8.83 5.47 -7.88
C GLN A 209 -9.89 6.37 -8.51
N PHE A 210 -10.83 6.88 -7.72
CA PHE A 210 -11.89 7.79 -8.17
C PHE A 210 -11.48 9.23 -7.88
N GLY A 211 -10.59 9.78 -8.71
CA GLY A 211 -10.00 11.10 -8.55
C GLY A 211 -10.76 12.22 -9.29
N GLU A 212 -12.02 12.00 -9.69
CA GLU A 212 -12.84 13.02 -10.34
C GLU A 212 -13.06 14.27 -9.47
N TRP A 213 -12.97 14.11 -8.15
CA TRP A 213 -13.04 15.19 -7.18
C TRP A 213 -11.78 16.05 -7.13
N ILE A 214 -10.64 15.58 -7.68
CA ILE A 214 -9.36 16.30 -7.63
C ILE A 214 -9.33 17.40 -8.70
N THR A 215 -9.29 18.65 -8.26
CA THR A 215 -9.03 19.82 -9.12
C THR A 215 -7.53 20.08 -9.25
N VAL A 216 -7.14 20.96 -10.18
CA VAL A 216 -5.74 21.41 -10.31
C VAL A 216 -5.23 22.04 -9.01
N GLU A 217 -6.05 22.85 -8.33
CA GLU A 217 -5.67 23.51 -7.08
C GLU A 217 -5.43 22.49 -5.96
N GLN A 218 -6.27 21.45 -5.87
CA GLN A 218 -6.07 20.36 -4.93
C GLN A 218 -4.83 19.54 -5.27
N LEU A 219 -4.62 19.20 -6.55
CA LEU A 219 -3.42 18.48 -6.98
C LEU A 219 -2.15 19.24 -6.59
N ILE A 220 -2.10 20.56 -6.79
CA ILE A 220 -0.97 21.41 -6.40
C ILE A 220 -0.73 21.38 -4.88
N SER A 221 -1.80 21.24 -4.10
CA SER A 221 -1.76 21.29 -2.64
C SER A 221 -1.46 19.94 -1.98
N ILE A 222 -1.49 18.83 -2.73
CA ILE A 222 -1.18 17.49 -2.21
C ILE A 222 0.34 17.36 -2.09
N PRO A 223 0.92 17.27 -0.88
CA PRO A 223 2.34 17.06 -0.72
C PRO A 223 2.64 15.57 -0.90
N ALA A 224 3.20 15.17 -2.04
CA ALA A 224 3.58 13.78 -2.27
C ALA A 224 4.75 13.62 -3.25
N ILE A 225 5.55 12.58 -3.01
CA ILE A 225 6.69 12.21 -3.86
C ILE A 225 6.21 11.39 -5.07
N SER A 226 5.22 10.52 -4.86
CA SER A 226 4.58 9.72 -5.91
C SER A 226 3.07 9.92 -5.88
N ILE A 227 2.49 10.31 -7.00
CA ILE A 227 1.04 10.53 -7.15
C ILE A 227 0.50 9.63 -8.25
N SER A 228 -0.62 8.94 -7.99
CA SER A 228 -1.34 8.16 -9.00
C SER A 228 -2.82 8.51 -8.96
N ILE A 229 -3.39 8.89 -10.10
CA ILE A 229 -4.80 9.25 -10.25
C ILE A 229 -5.39 8.44 -11.40
N VAL A 230 -6.29 7.51 -11.09
CA VAL A 230 -6.87 6.64 -12.12
C VAL A 230 -7.98 7.38 -12.87
N TYR A 231 -9.13 7.61 -12.26
CA TYR A 231 -10.21 8.35 -12.90
C TYR A 231 -10.09 9.84 -12.55
N SER A 232 -9.77 10.72 -13.50
CA SER A 232 -9.62 12.16 -13.25
C SER A 232 -10.56 13.00 -14.11
N SER A 233 -10.92 14.20 -13.65
CA SER A 233 -11.70 15.16 -14.44
C SER A 233 -10.85 16.16 -15.23
N PHE A 234 -9.52 15.96 -15.27
CA PHE A 234 -8.59 16.93 -15.87
C PHE A 234 -8.84 17.07 -17.37
N THR A 235 -8.96 18.30 -17.81
CA THR A 235 -8.94 18.64 -19.24
C THR A 235 -7.51 18.63 -19.79
N PRO A 236 -7.33 18.54 -21.12
CA PRO A 236 -6.00 18.66 -21.73
C PRO A 236 -5.25 19.94 -21.33
N LEU A 237 -5.97 21.06 -21.19
CA LEU A 237 -5.37 22.34 -20.83
C LEU A 237 -4.95 22.40 -19.36
N GLU A 238 -5.75 21.84 -18.45
CA GLU A 238 -5.41 21.77 -17.02
C GLU A 238 -4.18 20.88 -16.78
N LEU A 239 -4.12 19.72 -17.44
CA LEU A 239 -2.98 18.81 -17.33
C LEU A 239 -1.71 19.44 -17.91
N LYS A 240 -1.81 20.12 -19.06
CA LYS A 240 -0.71 20.92 -19.61
C LYS A 240 -0.28 22.02 -18.64
N GLY A 241 -1.24 22.75 -18.07
CA GLY A 241 -1.01 23.83 -17.11
C GLY A 241 -0.25 23.35 -15.88
N PHE A 242 -0.61 22.18 -15.34
CA PHE A 242 0.10 21.54 -14.24
C PHE A 242 1.60 21.35 -14.54
N PHE A 243 1.95 20.79 -15.71
CA PHE A 243 3.36 20.63 -16.07
C PHE A 243 4.06 21.95 -16.38
N GLN A 244 3.36 22.98 -16.86
CA GLN A 244 3.93 24.32 -17.02
C GLN A 244 4.35 24.92 -15.68
N VAL A 245 3.51 24.81 -14.64
CA VAL A 245 3.84 25.33 -13.30
C VAL A 245 4.91 24.48 -12.60
N TRP A 246 4.95 23.17 -12.84
CA TRP A 246 6.06 22.32 -12.38
C TRP A 246 7.39 22.74 -13.04
N ARG A 247 7.40 22.97 -14.36
CA ARG A 247 8.60 23.45 -15.09
C ARG A 247 9.08 24.82 -14.61
N ALA A 248 8.17 25.67 -14.13
CA ALA A 248 8.52 26.94 -13.50
C ALA A 248 9.01 26.80 -12.04
N LYS A 249 9.07 25.57 -11.50
CA LYS A 249 9.43 25.23 -10.11
C LYS A 249 8.48 25.87 -9.08
N LEU A 250 7.23 26.11 -9.47
CA LEU A 250 6.23 26.70 -8.57
C LEU A 250 5.57 25.67 -7.66
N VAL A 251 5.55 24.40 -8.07
CA VAL A 251 4.85 23.32 -7.38
C VAL A 251 5.70 22.04 -7.39
N HIS A 252 5.41 21.11 -6.47
CA HIS A 252 5.85 19.71 -6.55
C HIS A 252 7.36 19.53 -6.76
N GLN A 253 8.19 20.26 -6.00
CA GLN A 253 9.65 20.21 -6.16
C GLN A 253 10.24 18.83 -5.83
N THR A 254 9.57 18.07 -4.95
CA THR A 254 9.93 16.72 -4.47
C THR A 254 9.29 15.59 -5.28
N LEU A 255 8.38 15.91 -6.21
CA LEU A 255 7.66 14.92 -7.02
C LEU A 255 8.64 14.14 -7.91
N GLN A 256 8.69 12.83 -7.72
CA GLN A 256 9.52 11.90 -8.49
C GLN A 256 8.68 11.09 -9.49
N TYR A 257 7.42 10.84 -9.16
CA TYR A 257 6.52 10.08 -10.02
C TYR A 257 5.12 10.67 -10.01
N PHE A 258 4.53 10.76 -11.19
CA PHE A 258 3.11 11.10 -11.33
C PHE A 258 2.51 10.27 -12.46
N GLU A 259 1.38 9.63 -12.21
CA GLU A 259 0.64 8.94 -13.26
C GLU A 259 -0.83 9.35 -13.27
N ILE A 260 -1.36 9.50 -14.48
CA ILE A 260 -2.76 9.82 -14.71
C ILE A 260 -3.29 9.10 -15.94
N VAL A 261 -4.48 8.50 -15.84
CA VAL A 261 -5.12 7.92 -17.01
C VAL A 261 -5.63 9.03 -17.92
N ILE A 262 -5.24 9.00 -19.19
CA ILE A 262 -5.69 9.98 -20.17
C ILE A 262 -6.95 9.51 -20.90
N LYS A 263 -7.83 10.45 -21.23
CA LYS A 263 -9.17 10.17 -21.77
C LYS A 263 -9.31 10.38 -23.28
N SER A 264 -8.32 11.01 -23.92
CA SER A 264 -8.39 11.32 -25.34
C SER A 264 -7.02 11.68 -25.92
N ARG A 265 -6.90 11.61 -27.25
CA ARG A 265 -5.73 12.10 -27.99
C ARG A 265 -5.40 13.57 -27.73
N HIS A 266 -6.40 14.41 -27.44
CA HIS A 266 -6.16 15.82 -27.12
C HIS A 266 -5.32 16.01 -25.85
N HIS A 267 -5.35 15.06 -24.90
CA HIS A 267 -4.44 15.10 -23.75
C HIS A 267 -2.98 14.96 -24.21
N LEU A 268 -2.72 14.04 -25.14
CA LEU A 268 -1.38 13.83 -25.70
C LEU A 268 -0.90 15.07 -26.45
N GLU A 269 -1.73 15.62 -27.35
CA GLU A 269 -1.42 16.82 -28.11
C GLU A 269 -1.10 18.02 -27.17
N ALA A 270 -1.82 18.14 -26.06
CA ALA A 270 -1.55 19.18 -25.07
C ALA A 270 -0.20 18.99 -24.37
N ILE A 271 0.19 17.75 -24.05
CA ILE A 271 1.49 17.42 -23.47
C ILE A 271 2.62 17.65 -24.49
N GLU A 272 2.46 17.17 -25.72
CA GLU A 272 3.42 17.36 -26.82
C GLU A 272 3.63 18.85 -27.15
N SER A 273 2.64 19.71 -26.90
CA SER A 273 2.78 21.15 -27.10
C SER A 273 3.60 21.88 -26.01
N LEU A 274 4.07 21.18 -24.98
CA LEU A 274 5.01 21.74 -24.00
C LEU A 274 6.39 21.96 -24.66
N PRO A 275 7.19 22.97 -24.25
CA PRO A 275 8.59 23.02 -24.64
C PRO A 275 9.34 21.78 -24.11
N HIS A 276 9.75 20.92 -25.04
CA HIS A 276 10.30 19.59 -24.75
C HIS A 276 11.46 19.25 -25.69
N SER A 277 12.16 18.16 -25.38
CA SER A 277 13.07 17.48 -26.30
C SER A 277 12.50 16.10 -26.62
N GLU A 278 12.55 15.70 -27.89
CA GLU A 278 12.08 14.37 -28.29
C GLU A 278 13.03 13.29 -27.80
N ILE A 279 12.47 12.21 -27.27
CA ILE A 279 13.22 11.01 -26.90
C ILE A 279 13.05 10.02 -28.05
N HIS A 280 14.04 9.95 -28.93
CA HIS A 280 14.07 8.96 -30.00
C HIS A 280 14.63 7.64 -29.48
N ASN A 281 13.75 6.73 -29.05
CA ASN A 281 14.14 5.37 -28.72
C ASN A 281 13.49 4.39 -29.70
N GLU A 282 14.30 3.50 -30.27
CA GLU A 282 13.81 2.36 -31.07
C GLU A 282 13.18 1.27 -30.17
N GLU A 283 13.48 1.28 -28.87
CA GLU A 283 13.02 0.33 -27.86
C GLU A 283 12.29 1.05 -26.69
N PRO A 284 11.40 0.34 -25.96
CA PRO A 284 10.76 0.90 -24.77
C PRO A 284 11.78 1.35 -23.72
N MET A 285 11.53 2.50 -23.10
CA MET A 285 12.40 3.04 -22.07
C MET A 285 12.04 2.49 -20.70
N HIS A 286 12.98 1.79 -20.07
CA HIS A 286 12.83 1.27 -18.72
C HIS A 286 13.38 2.25 -17.70
N LEU A 287 12.51 2.84 -16.90
CA LEU A 287 12.87 3.74 -15.81
C LEU A 287 12.52 3.10 -14.47
N GLU A 288 13.47 3.15 -13.54
CA GLU A 288 13.30 2.58 -12.20
C GLU A 288 13.98 3.46 -11.16
N ASN A 289 13.27 3.74 -10.08
CA ASN A 289 13.84 4.31 -8.87
C ASN A 289 13.11 3.76 -7.63
N ALA A 290 13.39 4.33 -6.45
CA ALA A 290 12.78 3.87 -5.19
C ALA A 290 11.23 4.00 -5.16
N PHE A 291 10.65 4.84 -6.02
CA PHE A 291 9.23 5.15 -6.06
C PHE A 291 8.48 4.50 -7.22
N TYR A 292 9.15 4.20 -8.34
CA TYR A 292 8.48 3.67 -9.52
C TYR A 292 9.34 2.68 -10.31
N LYS A 293 8.66 1.84 -11.08
CA LYS A 293 9.23 1.03 -12.16
C LYS A 293 8.30 1.13 -13.36
N ALA A 294 8.73 1.87 -14.38
CA ALA A 294 7.94 2.19 -15.56
C ALA A 294 8.64 1.72 -16.83
N THR A 295 7.86 1.18 -17.76
CA THR A 295 8.29 0.89 -19.12
C THR A 295 7.49 1.78 -20.06
N LEU A 296 8.14 2.79 -20.62
CA LEU A 296 7.51 3.80 -21.48
C LEU A 296 7.68 3.40 -22.94
N LEU A 297 6.58 3.41 -23.70
CA LEU A 297 6.58 3.09 -25.14
C LEU A 297 7.18 4.21 -26.01
N GLY A 298 7.46 5.36 -25.40
CA GLY A 298 7.90 6.59 -26.01
C GLY A 298 7.57 7.76 -25.09
N GLY A 299 8.14 8.93 -25.34
CA GLY A 299 7.88 10.09 -24.50
C GLY A 299 8.65 11.33 -24.92
N ILE A 300 8.39 12.40 -24.19
CA ILE A 300 9.07 13.67 -24.31
C ILE A 300 9.84 13.95 -23.02
N GLU A 301 11.01 14.57 -23.15
CA GLU A 301 11.73 15.13 -22.00
C GLU A 301 11.31 16.58 -21.80
N ILE A 302 10.87 16.91 -20.58
CA ILE A 302 10.62 18.28 -20.16
C ILE A 302 11.66 18.73 -19.14
N LYS A 303 12.09 19.99 -19.26
CA LYS A 303 13.08 20.60 -18.38
C LYS A 303 12.46 21.66 -17.48
N ARG A 304 12.79 21.60 -16.19
CA ARG A 304 12.47 22.59 -15.17
C ARG A 304 13.51 23.71 -15.14
N CYS A 305 13.13 24.90 -14.67
CA CYS A 305 13.95 26.11 -14.71
C CYS A 305 15.27 26.01 -13.91
N ASP A 306 15.36 25.08 -12.95
CA ASP A 306 16.57 24.80 -12.18
C ASP A 306 17.48 23.74 -12.81
N GLY A 307 17.12 23.24 -14.00
CA GLY A 307 17.92 22.25 -14.73
C GLY A 307 17.41 20.83 -14.62
N ALA A 308 16.58 20.50 -13.62
CA ALA A 308 16.03 19.16 -13.44
C ALA A 308 15.19 18.75 -14.67
N THR A 309 15.37 17.51 -15.13
CA THR A 309 14.61 16.95 -16.25
C THR A 309 13.66 15.86 -15.78
N ALA A 310 12.58 15.68 -16.52
CA ALA A 310 11.65 14.59 -16.31
C ALA A 310 11.14 14.08 -17.66
N VAL A 311 10.84 12.78 -17.70
CA VAL A 311 10.24 12.17 -18.87
C VAL A 311 8.73 12.06 -18.68
N LEU A 312 8.00 12.50 -19.70
CA LEU A 312 6.57 12.27 -19.86
C LEU A 312 6.38 11.23 -20.96
N GLY A 313 5.91 10.04 -20.61
CA GLY A 313 5.70 8.95 -21.56
C GLY A 313 4.42 8.19 -21.32
N LEU A 314 4.10 7.31 -22.27
CA LEU A 314 2.91 6.47 -22.22
C LEU A 314 3.24 5.05 -21.77
N CYS A 315 2.41 4.55 -20.85
CA CYS A 315 2.29 3.14 -20.52
C CYS A 315 0.94 2.58 -20.98
N GLU A 316 0.89 1.27 -21.22
CA GLU A 316 -0.37 0.57 -21.38
C GLU A 316 -1.21 0.67 -20.10
N SER A 317 -2.51 0.88 -20.26
CA SER A 317 -3.47 0.91 -19.15
C SER A 317 -4.63 -0.02 -19.45
N ARG A 318 -5.03 -0.81 -18.44
CA ARG A 318 -6.29 -1.57 -18.52
C ARG A 318 -7.53 -0.67 -18.39
N HIS A 319 -7.35 0.59 -17.99
CA HIS A 319 -8.43 1.53 -17.70
C HIS A 319 -8.69 2.54 -18.82
N SER A 320 -7.87 2.57 -19.89
CA SER A 320 -8.06 3.47 -21.03
C SER A 320 -7.39 2.95 -22.30
N GLU A 321 -8.09 3.08 -23.42
CA GLU A 321 -7.55 2.83 -24.76
C GLU A 321 -6.44 3.83 -25.15
N PHE A 322 -6.41 4.99 -24.50
CA PHE A 322 -5.37 6.02 -24.71
C PHE A 322 -4.15 5.84 -23.82
N GLY A 323 -4.21 4.91 -22.84
CA GLY A 323 -3.10 4.59 -21.96
C GLY A 323 -3.01 5.46 -20.69
N LEU A 324 -1.88 5.30 -20.01
CA LEU A 324 -1.50 5.99 -18.78
C LEU A 324 -0.37 6.97 -19.11
N LEU A 325 -0.54 8.25 -18.81
CA LEU A 325 0.55 9.22 -18.87
C LEU A 325 1.38 9.10 -17.60
N CYS A 326 2.66 8.83 -17.75
CA CYS A 326 3.63 8.70 -16.67
C CYS A 326 4.65 9.83 -16.74
N PHE A 327 4.79 10.57 -15.66
CA PHE A 327 5.86 11.49 -15.36
C PHE A 327 6.88 10.79 -14.47
N CYS A 328 8.13 10.79 -14.89
CA CYS A 328 9.26 10.20 -14.17
C CYS A 328 10.36 11.26 -14.05
N LEU A 329 10.68 11.71 -12.84
CA LEU A 329 11.81 12.60 -12.61
C LEU A 329 13.12 11.85 -12.90
N CYS A 330 13.97 12.42 -13.74
CA CYS A 330 15.31 11.90 -13.99
C CYS A 330 16.15 12.15 -12.74
N SER A 331 16.69 11.07 -12.16
CA SER A 331 17.64 11.18 -11.06
C SER A 331 19.04 11.39 -11.67
N ASP A 332 19.80 12.33 -11.11
CA ASP A 332 21.22 12.53 -11.47
C ASP A 332 22.09 11.31 -11.09
#